data_AF-A0A6I3M2X7-F1
#
_entry.id   AF-A0A6I3M2X7-F1
#
_cell.length_a   1.000
_cell.length_b   1.000
_cell.length_c   1.000
_cell.angle_alpha   90.00
_cell.angle_beta   90.00
_cell.angle_gamma   90.00
#
_symmetry.space_group_name_H-M   'P 1'
#
loop_
_entity.id
_entity.type
_entity.pdbx_description
1 polymer ?
#
loop_
_entity_poly.entity_id
_entity_poly.type
_entity_poly.pdbx_seq_one_letter_code
_entity_poly.pdbx_strand_id
1 'polypeptide(L)'
;MDADKFIIANRNLLQGTLYFCTYNTAVVLGGAYQYGADDYATYYLTGRVKVAKPAGSANSSNNYDKPSGQIGAGQAFFAGIKTAGSLAFTNAMRSGGKDNGQFYKPGKDSKTAGLEKNRIWLNITNTGGAFKQLMVGYIEGATDAYESIFDGTTMDANKYLDFYSINENNKLVIQGRALPFKESDVVPLGYRTTINGDFTIAIDEVDGNMTTQKIYLEDKTTAVIHDLTASNYTFTTVAGTFTDRFVLRYTNKSLGTGDFENIENGVLVSVKDRTVKVLSSNENLKEVNVYDISGKLLYNKTKVGSNELQISNLQSSNQVLIVKVTLENNFTVSKKIIFN
;
A
#
# COMPACT_ATOMS: atom_id res chain seq x y z
N MET A 1 -8.40 25.51 -12.50
CA MET A 1 -8.35 25.67 -11.04
C MET A 1 -7.39 24.61 -10.50
N ASP A 2 -6.45 25.01 -9.67
CA ASP A 2 -5.50 24.10 -9.04
C ASP A 2 -6.18 23.27 -7.94
N ALA A 3 -6.16 21.95 -8.10
CA ALA A 3 -6.85 21.01 -7.21
C ALA A 3 -6.18 20.95 -5.82
N ASP A 4 -4.85 21.01 -5.74
CA ASP A 4 -4.13 20.98 -4.47
C ASP A 4 -4.51 22.20 -3.63
N LYS A 5 -4.47 23.40 -4.22
CA LYS A 5 -4.87 24.63 -3.52
C LYS A 5 -6.32 24.59 -3.09
N PHE A 6 -7.21 24.03 -3.90
CA PHE A 6 -8.62 23.88 -3.56
C PHE A 6 -8.82 22.94 -2.37
N ILE A 7 -8.19 21.76 -2.39
CA ILE A 7 -8.26 20.78 -1.29
C ILE A 7 -7.69 21.38 0.00
N ILE A 8 -6.50 21.99 -0.08
CA ILE A 8 -5.80 22.57 1.09
C ILE A 8 -6.64 23.68 1.73
N ALA A 9 -7.18 24.61 0.94
CA ALA A 9 -7.99 25.72 1.47
C ALA A 9 -9.29 25.24 2.13
N ASN A 10 -9.81 24.09 1.72
CA ASN A 10 -11.08 23.53 2.20
C ASN A 10 -10.88 22.29 3.09
N ARG A 11 -9.66 22.01 3.57
CA ARG A 11 -9.30 20.76 4.26
C ARG A 11 -10.11 20.46 5.53
N ASN A 12 -10.65 21.50 6.17
CA ASN A 12 -11.48 21.37 7.37
C ASN A 12 -12.93 20.95 7.04
N LEU A 13 -13.39 21.19 5.81
CA LEU A 13 -14.75 20.88 5.35
C LEU A 13 -14.79 19.63 4.47
N LEU A 14 -13.75 19.39 3.67
CA LEU A 14 -13.69 18.28 2.71
C LEU A 14 -13.04 17.03 3.32
N GLN A 15 -13.53 15.87 2.89
CA GLN A 15 -12.80 14.61 3.00
C GLN A 15 -11.50 14.66 2.19
N GLY A 16 -11.49 15.44 1.11
CA GLY A 16 -10.30 15.82 0.36
C GLY A 16 -10.24 15.16 -1.02
N THR A 17 -10.75 13.95 -1.17
CA THR A 17 -10.76 13.23 -2.44
C THR A 17 -11.70 13.89 -3.45
N LEU A 18 -11.20 14.08 -4.67
CA LEU A 18 -11.98 14.60 -5.79
C LEU A 18 -12.22 13.48 -6.81
N TYR A 19 -13.48 13.31 -7.20
CA TYR A 19 -13.92 12.28 -8.13
C TYR A 19 -14.41 12.91 -9.43
N PHE A 20 -13.76 12.57 -10.53
CA PHE A 20 -14.08 13.11 -11.86
C PHE A 20 -14.76 12.04 -12.70
N CYS A 21 -16.00 12.31 -13.10
CA CYS A 21 -16.77 11.42 -13.96
C CYS A 21 -16.16 11.40 -15.36
N THR A 22 -15.77 10.23 -15.86
CA THR A 22 -15.04 10.10 -17.13
C THR A 22 -15.92 9.72 -18.33
N TYR A 23 -17.25 9.58 -18.16
CA TYR A 23 -18.19 9.19 -19.22
C TYR A 23 -17.64 8.01 -20.06
N ASN A 24 -17.36 6.89 -19.39
CA ASN A 24 -16.58 5.77 -19.93
C ASN A 24 -17.32 4.89 -20.95
N THR A 25 -18.55 5.21 -21.35
CA THR A 25 -19.32 4.30 -22.21
C THR A 25 -19.95 5.00 -23.39
N ALA A 26 -19.39 4.75 -24.59
CA ALA A 26 -20.22 4.64 -25.78
C ALA A 26 -21.05 3.34 -25.67
N VAL A 27 -22.29 3.35 -26.15
CA VAL A 27 -23.14 2.15 -26.23
C VAL A 27 -22.47 1.16 -27.19
N VAL A 28 -21.99 0.01 -26.68
CA VAL A 28 -21.42 -1.05 -27.52
C VAL A 28 -22.55 -1.99 -27.96
N LEU A 29 -22.99 -1.87 -29.22
CA LEU A 29 -23.92 -2.82 -29.87
C LEU A 29 -23.15 -3.98 -30.52
N GLY A 30 -22.30 -4.67 -29.76
CA GLY A 30 -21.66 -5.94 -30.16
C GLY A 30 -20.13 -6.01 -30.02
N GLY A 31 -19.66 -7.07 -29.35
CA GLY A 31 -18.37 -7.76 -29.57
C GLY A 31 -17.06 -7.09 -29.10
N ALA A 32 -16.74 -7.21 -27.80
CA ALA A 32 -15.42 -7.60 -27.25
C ALA A 32 -15.39 -7.51 -25.71
N TYR A 33 -16.21 -6.65 -25.10
CA TYR A 33 -16.23 -6.43 -23.65
C TYR A 33 -17.66 -6.24 -23.13
N GLN A 34 -18.00 -6.89 -22.02
CA GLN A 34 -19.38 -7.14 -21.58
C GLN A 34 -19.89 -6.12 -20.55
N TYR A 35 -19.01 -5.23 -20.05
CA TYR A 35 -19.26 -4.42 -18.86
C TYR A 35 -19.19 -2.92 -19.18
N GLY A 36 -20.35 -2.30 -19.45
CA GLY A 36 -20.48 -0.85 -19.50
C GLY A 36 -20.85 -0.26 -18.13
N ALA A 37 -19.98 0.56 -17.55
CA ALA A 37 -20.20 1.20 -16.24
C ALA A 37 -19.61 2.61 -16.18
N ASP A 38 -20.28 3.47 -15.43
CA ASP A 38 -19.73 4.74 -14.99
C ASP A 38 -18.63 4.46 -13.95
N ASP A 39 -17.50 5.16 -14.07
CA ASP A 39 -16.43 5.12 -13.09
C ASP A 39 -15.81 6.50 -12.96
N TYR A 40 -15.03 6.68 -11.89
CA TYR A 40 -14.47 7.97 -11.53
C TYR A 40 -12.95 7.91 -11.51
N ALA A 41 -12.33 8.77 -12.31
CA ALA A 41 -10.92 9.09 -12.11
C ALA A 41 -10.80 9.86 -10.80
N THR A 42 -9.88 9.44 -9.94
CA THR A 42 -9.80 9.95 -8.58
C THR A 42 -8.50 10.71 -8.39
N TYR A 43 -8.59 11.89 -7.78
CA TYR A 43 -7.45 12.75 -7.49
C TYR A 43 -7.37 13.03 -5.99
N TYR A 44 -6.14 12.98 -5.49
CA TYR A 44 -5.82 13.42 -4.15
C TYR A 44 -4.40 13.99 -4.01
N LEU A 45 -4.12 14.66 -2.88
CA LEU A 45 -2.79 15.25 -2.61
C LEU A 45 -1.69 14.17 -2.65
N THR A 46 -2.01 12.97 -2.20
CA THR A 46 -1.16 11.77 -2.22
C THR A 46 -0.86 11.30 -3.64
N GLY A 47 -1.87 11.34 -4.52
CA GLY A 47 -1.73 10.84 -5.87
C GLY A 47 -3.07 10.71 -6.59
N ARG A 48 -3.07 9.93 -7.66
CA ARG A 48 -4.15 9.94 -8.64
C ARG A 48 -4.31 8.55 -9.25
N VAL A 49 -5.54 8.12 -9.47
CA VAL A 49 -5.84 6.84 -10.14
C VAL A 49 -6.70 7.07 -11.37
N LYS A 50 -6.49 6.21 -12.37
CA LYS A 50 -7.20 6.28 -13.66
C LYS A 50 -8.38 5.32 -13.71
N VAL A 51 -9.17 5.45 -14.77
CA VAL A 51 -10.24 4.54 -15.14
C VAL A 51 -9.85 3.70 -16.34
N ALA A 52 -10.67 2.69 -16.66
CA ALA A 52 -10.49 1.88 -17.86
C ALA A 52 -10.56 2.74 -19.13
N LYS A 53 -9.68 2.48 -20.10
CA LYS A 53 -9.89 2.91 -21.48
C LYS A 53 -10.83 1.91 -22.17
N PRO A 54 -12.00 2.32 -22.70
CA PRO A 54 -12.88 1.47 -23.48
C PRO A 54 -12.15 0.94 -24.72
N ALA A 55 -12.40 -0.31 -25.08
CA ALA A 55 -11.94 -0.86 -26.35
C ALA A 55 -12.93 -0.53 -27.48
N GLY A 56 -12.40 -0.26 -28.68
CA GLY A 56 -13.15 0.23 -29.85
C GLY A 56 -12.78 1.67 -30.19
N SER A 57 -13.58 2.33 -31.04
CA SER A 57 -13.42 3.77 -31.33
C SER A 57 -13.74 4.58 -30.08
N ALA A 58 -12.79 4.59 -29.13
CA ALA A 58 -12.68 5.63 -28.15
C ALA A 58 -12.83 6.92 -28.95
N ASN A 59 -13.89 7.68 -28.68
CA ASN A 59 -13.93 9.05 -29.15
C ASN A 59 -12.59 9.65 -28.71
N SER A 60 -11.78 10.13 -29.65
CA SER A 60 -10.47 10.72 -29.37
C SER A 60 -10.57 11.94 -28.45
N SER A 61 -11.79 12.38 -28.16
CA SER A 61 -12.14 13.42 -27.20
C SER A 61 -12.36 12.91 -25.76
N ASN A 62 -12.45 11.59 -25.52
CA ASN A 62 -12.60 11.03 -24.17
C ASN A 62 -11.22 10.78 -23.54
N ASN A 63 -11.10 11.07 -22.24
CA ASN A 63 -9.85 10.99 -21.50
C ASN A 63 -9.97 9.98 -20.36
N TYR A 64 -9.05 9.03 -20.38
CA TYR A 64 -8.97 7.90 -19.44
C TYR A 64 -7.68 7.96 -18.60
N ASP A 65 -6.94 9.07 -18.69
CA ASP A 65 -5.70 9.29 -17.97
C ASP A 65 -5.96 9.74 -16.52
N LYS A 66 -4.91 9.66 -15.70
CA LYS A 66 -4.95 10.13 -14.32
C LYS A 66 -5.22 11.66 -14.30
N PRO A 67 -6.05 12.20 -13.39
CA PRO A 67 -6.32 13.64 -13.35
C PRO A 67 -5.05 14.46 -13.14
N SER A 68 -4.87 15.51 -13.93
CA SER A 68 -3.65 16.34 -13.93
C SER A 68 -3.42 17.12 -12.64
N GLY A 69 -4.49 17.37 -11.87
CA GLY A 69 -4.51 18.35 -10.77
C GLY A 69 -4.92 19.75 -11.19
N GLN A 70 -5.21 19.98 -12.47
CA GLN A 70 -5.81 21.23 -12.96
C GLN A 70 -7.23 20.96 -13.47
N ILE A 71 -8.19 21.66 -12.87
CA ILE A 71 -9.63 21.52 -13.11
C ILE A 71 -10.07 22.61 -14.08
N GLY A 72 -10.50 22.24 -15.29
CA GLY A 72 -10.94 23.19 -16.32
C GLY A 72 -12.20 23.97 -15.92
N ALA A 73 -12.35 25.18 -16.46
CA ALA A 73 -13.49 26.05 -16.14
C ALA A 73 -14.83 25.52 -16.66
N GLY A 74 -15.60 24.78 -15.86
CA GLY A 74 -16.85 24.12 -16.29
C GLY A 74 -16.74 22.60 -16.26
N GLN A 75 -15.57 22.07 -15.88
CA GLN A 75 -15.44 20.68 -15.46
C GLN A 75 -16.04 20.50 -14.07
N ALA A 76 -16.94 19.53 -13.94
CA ALA A 76 -17.52 19.15 -12.66
C ALA A 76 -16.72 18.02 -12.00
N PHE A 77 -16.78 17.96 -10.67
CA PHE A 77 -16.26 16.88 -9.85
C PHE A 77 -17.15 16.68 -8.62
N PHE A 78 -17.10 15.50 -8.03
CA PHE A 78 -17.70 15.22 -6.73
C PHE A 78 -16.63 15.25 -5.64
N ALA A 79 -17.02 15.64 -4.44
CA ALA A 79 -16.16 15.59 -3.26
C ALA A 79 -17.02 15.30 -2.03
N GLY A 80 -16.53 14.45 -1.13
CA GLY A 80 -17.17 14.21 0.16
C GLY A 80 -16.91 15.34 1.15
N ILE A 81 -17.88 15.64 2.01
CA ILE A 81 -17.73 16.62 3.11
C ILE A 81 -17.59 15.91 4.46
N LYS A 82 -16.75 16.45 5.33
CA LYS A 82 -16.64 16.08 6.75
C LYS A 82 -17.65 16.85 7.59
N THR A 83 -17.85 18.12 7.26
CA THR A 83 -18.69 19.05 8.02
C THR A 83 -19.43 19.95 7.04
N ALA A 84 -20.69 20.25 7.33
CA ALA A 84 -21.48 21.17 6.52
C ALA A 84 -20.89 22.59 6.55
N GLY A 85 -20.88 23.27 5.41
CA GLY A 85 -20.35 24.62 5.30
C GLY A 85 -20.23 25.07 3.85
N SER A 86 -19.71 26.28 3.66
CA SER A 86 -19.46 26.85 2.34
C SER A 86 -18.01 26.61 1.93
N LEU A 87 -17.81 26.02 0.75
CA LEU A 87 -16.48 25.84 0.17
C LEU A 87 -15.94 27.18 -0.33
N ALA A 88 -14.68 27.45 -0.01
CA ALA A 88 -13.95 28.61 -0.46
C ALA A 88 -13.39 28.39 -1.87
N PHE A 89 -13.70 29.32 -2.77
CA PHE A 89 -13.09 29.43 -4.09
C PHE A 89 -12.39 30.79 -4.17
N THR A 90 -11.06 30.80 -4.22
CA THR A 90 -10.28 32.03 -4.23
C THR A 90 -9.51 32.22 -5.53
N ASN A 91 -9.18 33.46 -5.88
CA ASN A 91 -8.40 33.75 -7.08
C ASN A 91 -7.01 33.09 -7.06
N ALA A 92 -6.45 32.80 -5.88
CA ALA A 92 -5.17 32.10 -5.74
C ALA A 92 -5.19 30.66 -6.28
N MET A 93 -6.39 30.06 -6.41
CA MET A 93 -6.59 28.73 -7.00
C MET A 93 -6.64 28.78 -8.54
N ARG A 94 -6.63 29.96 -9.17
CA ARG A 94 -6.64 30.08 -10.63
C ARG A 94 -5.21 29.96 -11.16
N SER A 95 -5.01 29.04 -12.10
CA SER A 95 -3.72 28.84 -12.78
C SER A 95 -3.60 29.65 -14.10
N GLY A 96 -4.52 30.58 -14.34
CA GLY A 96 -4.57 31.39 -15.57
C GLY A 96 -5.04 30.62 -16.82
N GLY A 97 -5.15 31.32 -17.95
CA GLY A 97 -5.71 30.76 -19.20
C GLY A 97 -4.89 29.62 -19.82
N LYS A 98 -3.57 29.62 -19.59
CA LYS A 98 -2.64 28.59 -20.09
C LYS A 98 -2.96 27.19 -19.55
N ASP A 99 -3.46 27.12 -18.31
CA ASP A 99 -3.86 25.89 -17.63
C ASP A 99 -5.39 25.76 -17.53
N ASN A 100 -6.13 26.60 -18.28
CA ASN A 100 -7.59 26.56 -18.40
C ASN A 100 -8.07 25.75 -19.62
N GLY A 101 -7.16 25.17 -20.40
CA GLY A 101 -7.48 24.27 -21.51
C GLY A 101 -7.87 22.86 -21.06
N GLN A 102 -7.79 22.57 -19.76
CA GLN A 102 -7.95 21.22 -19.22
C GLN A 102 -9.41 20.89 -18.90
N PHE A 103 -10.22 20.81 -19.95
CA PHE A 103 -11.40 19.96 -19.92
C PHE A 103 -10.99 18.62 -20.51
N TYR A 104 -10.55 17.68 -19.67
CA TYR A 104 -10.14 16.36 -20.12
C TYR A 104 -9.27 16.35 -21.41
N LYS A 105 -8.32 17.29 -21.56
CA LYS A 105 -7.26 17.28 -22.58
C LYS A 105 -5.92 17.64 -21.91
N PRO A 106 -4.83 16.85 -22.08
CA PRO A 106 -3.65 16.95 -21.23
C PRO A 106 -2.69 18.08 -21.63
N GLY A 107 -1.98 18.60 -20.64
CA GLY A 107 -0.76 19.40 -20.78
C GLY A 107 0.31 18.87 -19.82
N LYS A 108 1.57 18.86 -20.28
CA LYS A 108 2.77 18.32 -19.60
C LYS A 108 2.88 18.77 -18.14
N ASP A 109 3.21 17.82 -17.26
CA ASP A 109 3.42 18.02 -15.82
C ASP A 109 4.43 19.14 -15.52
N SER A 110 4.03 20.11 -14.71
CA SER A 110 4.95 20.99 -13.99
C SER A 110 5.31 20.32 -12.67
N LYS A 111 6.55 19.83 -12.55
CA LYS A 111 7.10 19.36 -11.28
C LYS A 111 7.31 20.56 -10.36
N THR A 112 6.40 20.78 -9.42
CA THR A 112 6.71 21.54 -8.20
C THR A 112 7.47 20.62 -7.24
N ALA A 113 8.43 21.17 -6.50
CA ALA A 113 9.18 20.46 -5.46
C ALA A 113 8.20 20.02 -4.36
N GLY A 114 7.65 18.82 -4.50
CA GLY A 114 6.69 18.23 -3.58
C GLY A 114 7.39 17.33 -2.55
N LEU A 115 6.63 16.99 -1.50
CA LEU A 115 6.94 15.95 -0.51
C LEU A 115 7.55 14.71 -1.17
N GLU A 116 8.45 14.02 -0.46
CA GLU A 116 8.92 12.71 -0.89
C GLU A 116 7.73 11.74 -1.02
N LYS A 117 7.66 11.03 -2.16
CA LYS A 117 6.59 10.06 -2.47
C LYS A 117 7.20 8.83 -3.14
N ASN A 118 6.84 7.66 -2.62
CA ASN A 118 7.22 6.35 -3.15
C ASN A 118 5.95 5.51 -3.34
N ARG A 119 5.48 5.33 -4.57
CA ARG A 119 4.10 4.87 -4.85
C ARG A 119 4.06 3.64 -5.73
N ILE A 120 2.98 2.88 -5.57
CA ILE A 120 2.65 1.67 -6.32
C ILE A 120 1.19 1.78 -6.76
N TRP A 121 0.96 1.57 -8.06
CA TRP A 121 -0.39 1.44 -8.61
C TRP A 121 -0.66 0.00 -8.97
N LEU A 122 -1.78 -0.54 -8.50
CA LEU A 122 -2.21 -1.91 -8.77
C LEU A 122 -3.52 -1.86 -9.55
N ASN A 123 -3.54 -2.59 -10.67
CA ASN A 123 -4.75 -2.83 -11.44
C ASN A 123 -5.32 -4.20 -11.07
N ILE A 124 -6.65 -4.31 -11.01
CA ILE A 124 -7.36 -5.57 -11.13
C ILE A 124 -8.17 -5.55 -12.44
N THR A 125 -8.03 -6.59 -13.25
CA THR A 125 -8.67 -6.67 -14.58
C THR A 125 -9.24 -8.04 -14.88
N ASN A 126 -10.12 -8.16 -15.88
CA ASN A 126 -10.43 -9.44 -16.51
C ASN A 126 -10.50 -9.32 -18.03
N THR A 127 -10.59 -10.47 -18.71
CA THR A 127 -10.75 -10.55 -20.18
C THR A 127 -12.09 -9.99 -20.67
N GLY A 128 -13.09 -9.90 -19.78
CA GLY A 128 -14.38 -9.27 -20.04
C GLY A 128 -14.39 -7.74 -19.95
N GLY A 129 -13.25 -7.13 -19.61
CA GLY A 129 -13.03 -5.67 -19.67
C GLY A 129 -13.31 -4.95 -18.36
N ALA A 130 -13.58 -5.69 -17.28
CA ALA A 130 -13.64 -5.12 -15.94
C ALA A 130 -12.26 -4.62 -15.55
N PHE A 131 -12.20 -3.44 -14.94
CA PHE A 131 -10.96 -2.78 -14.56
C PHE A 131 -11.21 -1.88 -13.35
N LYS A 132 -10.31 -1.95 -12.37
CA LYS A 132 -10.15 -0.95 -11.30
C LYS A 132 -8.66 -0.78 -11.00
N GLN A 133 -8.31 0.41 -10.52
CA GLN A 133 -6.96 0.74 -10.08
C GLN A 133 -7.02 1.29 -8.66
N LEU A 134 -6.09 0.85 -7.81
CA LEU A 134 -5.80 1.46 -6.53
C LEU A 134 -4.34 1.95 -6.50
N MET A 135 -4.03 2.83 -5.54
CA MET A 135 -2.68 3.30 -5.29
C MET A 135 -2.34 3.26 -3.81
N VAL A 136 -1.18 2.69 -3.47
CA VAL A 136 -0.57 2.76 -2.15
C VAL A 136 0.72 3.57 -2.26
N GLY A 137 0.90 4.56 -1.39
CA GLY A 137 2.06 5.44 -1.42
C GLY A 137 2.67 5.70 -0.05
N TYR A 138 3.99 5.64 0.06
CA TYR A 138 4.73 6.08 1.24
C TYR A 138 5.15 7.53 1.05
N ILE A 139 4.69 8.40 1.93
CA ILE A 139 4.76 9.86 1.75
C ILE A 139 5.32 10.52 3.00
N GLU A 140 6.18 11.51 2.80
CA GLU A 140 6.69 12.36 3.87
C GLU A 140 5.54 13.05 4.60
N GLY A 141 5.48 12.87 5.92
CA GLY A 141 4.45 13.46 6.79
C GLY A 141 3.14 12.68 6.89
N ALA A 142 2.98 11.55 6.16
CA ALA A 142 1.87 10.64 6.37
C ALA A 142 2.10 9.71 7.57
N THR A 143 1.03 9.12 8.09
CA THR A 143 1.04 8.10 9.14
C THR A 143 0.52 6.77 8.61
N ASP A 144 0.59 5.71 9.43
CA ASP A 144 -0.02 4.42 9.10
C ASP A 144 -1.52 4.35 9.47
N ALA A 145 -2.04 5.31 10.24
CA ALA A 145 -3.45 5.41 10.58
C ALA A 145 -4.24 6.06 9.44
N TYR A 146 -5.57 5.93 9.46
CA TYR A 146 -6.39 6.65 8.47
C TYR A 146 -6.27 8.17 8.67
N GLU A 147 -5.80 8.83 7.62
CA GLU A 147 -5.70 10.27 7.56
C GLU A 147 -6.40 10.77 6.32
N SER A 148 -7.53 11.44 6.54
CA SER A 148 -8.25 12.07 5.45
C SER A 148 -7.40 12.98 4.57
N ILE A 149 -6.23 13.49 5.03
CA ILE A 149 -5.30 14.33 4.24
C ILE A 149 -4.40 13.54 3.27
N PHE A 150 -4.21 12.24 3.50
CA PHE A 150 -3.40 11.36 2.65
C PHE A 150 -4.19 10.18 2.05
N ASP A 151 -5.37 9.88 2.58
CA ASP A 151 -6.19 8.74 2.18
C ASP A 151 -7.45 9.18 1.43
N GLY A 152 -7.72 8.51 0.32
CA GLY A 152 -8.93 8.68 -0.48
C GLY A 152 -9.79 7.44 -0.51
N THR A 153 -11.03 7.58 -0.07
CA THR A 153 -12.01 6.49 -0.01
C THR A 153 -12.49 6.10 -1.40
N THR A 154 -12.80 4.81 -1.61
CA THR A 154 -13.56 4.39 -2.81
C THR A 154 -15.03 4.82 -2.70
N MET A 155 -15.65 5.18 -3.82
CA MET A 155 -17.10 5.38 -3.90
C MET A 155 -17.87 4.09 -4.27
N ASP A 156 -17.16 3.02 -4.63
CA ASP A 156 -17.75 1.78 -5.17
C ASP A 156 -18.82 2.05 -6.27
N ALA A 157 -18.55 3.05 -7.11
CA ALA A 157 -19.51 3.52 -8.11
C ALA A 157 -19.57 2.63 -9.37
N ASN A 158 -18.54 1.82 -9.61
CA ASN A 158 -18.49 0.92 -10.76
C ASN A 158 -19.36 -0.31 -10.48
N LYS A 159 -20.40 -0.51 -11.30
CA LYS A 159 -21.39 -1.59 -11.11
C LYS A 159 -20.77 -2.98 -10.95
N TYR A 160 -19.68 -3.28 -11.66
CA TYR A 160 -19.18 -4.66 -11.79
C TYR A 160 -18.00 -4.99 -10.90
N LEU A 161 -17.15 -4.02 -10.58
CA LEU A 161 -15.89 -4.26 -9.89
C LEU A 161 -15.50 -3.08 -9.00
N ASP A 162 -15.02 -3.36 -7.80
CA ASP A 162 -14.29 -2.41 -6.97
C ASP A 162 -13.00 -3.04 -6.42
N PHE A 163 -11.98 -2.21 -6.19
CA PHE A 163 -10.66 -2.64 -5.71
C PHE A 163 -10.04 -1.55 -4.86
N TYR A 164 -9.63 -1.92 -3.65
CA TYR A 164 -9.24 -0.97 -2.63
C TYR A 164 -8.28 -1.63 -1.64
N SER A 165 -7.48 -0.81 -0.96
CA SER A 165 -6.84 -1.22 0.28
C SER A 165 -7.78 -1.00 1.46
N ILE A 166 -7.50 -1.68 2.56
CA ILE A 166 -8.26 -1.59 3.80
C ILE A 166 -7.34 -1.06 4.89
N ASN A 167 -7.70 0.07 5.46
CA ASN A 167 -7.04 0.60 6.64
C ASN A 167 -8.08 0.89 7.72
N GLU A 168 -7.94 0.27 8.89
CA GLU A 168 -8.94 0.26 9.95
C GLU A 168 -10.32 -0.17 9.39
N ASN A 169 -11.32 0.71 9.39
CA ASN A 169 -12.66 0.45 8.86
C ASN A 169 -12.91 1.14 7.51
N ASN A 170 -11.87 1.69 6.87
CA ASN A 170 -11.97 2.46 5.63
C ASN A 170 -11.52 1.65 4.42
N LYS A 171 -12.26 1.78 3.31
CA LYS A 171 -11.91 1.23 1.99
C LYS A 171 -11.31 2.34 1.14
N LEU A 172 -10.04 2.20 0.78
CA LEU A 172 -9.24 3.26 0.19
C LEU A 172 -8.85 2.92 -1.26
N VAL A 173 -9.19 3.80 -2.19
CA VAL A 173 -8.66 3.73 -3.57
C VAL A 173 -7.28 4.37 -3.67
N ILE A 174 -6.98 5.29 -2.75
CA ILE A 174 -5.67 5.93 -2.56
C ILE A 174 -5.35 5.81 -1.07
N GLN A 175 -4.22 5.20 -0.73
CA GLN A 175 -3.74 5.14 0.65
C GLN A 175 -2.35 5.73 0.76
N GLY A 176 -2.19 6.65 1.71
CA GLY A 176 -0.89 7.14 2.18
C GLY A 176 -0.38 6.32 3.35
N ARG A 177 0.93 6.14 3.43
CA ARG A 177 1.63 5.49 4.54
C ARG A 177 2.87 6.27 4.93
N ALA A 178 3.32 6.06 6.17
CA ALA A 178 4.43 6.82 6.73
C ALA A 178 5.77 6.54 6.05
N LEU A 179 6.59 7.57 5.93
CA LEU A 179 8.04 7.41 5.77
C LEU A 179 8.74 7.42 7.14
N PRO A 180 9.85 6.68 7.32
CA PRO A 180 10.51 5.83 6.31
C PRO A 180 9.76 4.52 6.04
N PHE A 181 9.83 4.05 4.78
CA PHE A 181 9.29 2.77 4.33
C PHE A 181 9.90 1.60 5.13
N LYS A 182 9.07 0.62 5.50
CA LYS A 182 9.51 -0.61 6.18
C LYS A 182 9.18 -1.83 5.32
N GLU A 183 10.17 -2.68 5.05
CA GLU A 183 9.92 -3.92 4.29
C GLU A 183 8.95 -4.89 5.00
N SER A 184 8.79 -4.75 6.32
CA SER A 184 7.80 -5.50 7.10
C SER A 184 6.37 -5.04 6.88
N ASP A 185 6.15 -3.94 6.14
CA ASP A 185 4.83 -3.39 5.92
C ASP A 185 3.94 -4.35 5.13
N VAL A 186 2.70 -4.43 5.59
CA VAL A 186 1.63 -5.17 4.94
C VAL A 186 0.45 -4.24 4.72
N VAL A 187 -0.21 -4.37 3.57
CA VAL A 187 -1.40 -3.59 3.24
C VAL A 187 -2.50 -4.57 2.81
N PRO A 188 -3.52 -4.77 3.65
CA PRO A 188 -4.68 -5.59 3.29
C PRO A 188 -5.39 -5.01 2.07
N LEU A 189 -5.69 -5.86 1.09
CA LEU A 189 -6.39 -5.50 -0.13
C LEU A 189 -7.74 -6.22 -0.19
N GLY A 190 -8.76 -5.50 -0.63
CA GLY A 190 -10.10 -6.01 -0.84
C GLY A 190 -10.60 -5.74 -2.26
N TYR A 191 -11.52 -6.58 -2.71
CA TYR A 191 -12.24 -6.35 -3.96
C TYR A 191 -13.71 -6.79 -3.83
N ARG A 192 -14.57 -6.16 -4.61
CA ARG A 192 -15.95 -6.59 -4.83
C ARG A 192 -16.13 -6.85 -6.31
N THR A 193 -16.77 -7.94 -6.70
CA THR A 193 -17.11 -8.22 -8.09
C THR A 193 -18.51 -8.80 -8.21
N THR A 194 -19.23 -8.49 -9.29
CA THR A 194 -20.48 -9.18 -9.67
C THR A 194 -20.23 -10.25 -10.73
N ILE A 195 -18.96 -10.52 -11.06
CA ILE A 195 -18.54 -11.37 -12.17
C ILE A 195 -17.87 -12.62 -11.61
N ASN A 196 -18.31 -13.78 -12.09
CA ASN A 196 -17.63 -15.05 -11.88
C ASN A 196 -16.55 -15.23 -12.96
N GLY A 197 -15.38 -15.76 -12.58
CA GLY A 197 -14.32 -16.11 -13.51
C GLY A 197 -12.96 -15.59 -13.09
N ASP A 198 -12.07 -15.47 -14.06
CA ASP A 198 -10.67 -15.13 -13.82
C ASP A 198 -10.45 -13.62 -13.82
N PHE A 199 -9.68 -13.17 -12.84
CA PHE A 199 -9.19 -11.80 -12.72
C PHE A 199 -7.68 -11.81 -12.59
N THR A 200 -7.05 -10.72 -12.99
CA THR A 200 -5.60 -10.52 -12.93
C THR A 200 -5.29 -9.27 -12.11
N ILE A 201 -4.42 -9.41 -11.10
CA ILE A 201 -3.80 -8.29 -10.39
C ILE A 201 -2.40 -8.05 -10.97
N ALA A 202 -2.10 -6.79 -11.29
CA ALA A 202 -0.83 -6.40 -11.90
C ALA A 202 -0.38 -5.01 -11.40
N ILE A 203 0.93 -4.79 -11.38
CA ILE A 203 1.50 -3.45 -11.19
C ILE A 203 1.31 -2.66 -12.49
N ASP A 204 0.67 -1.48 -12.40
CA ASP A 204 0.55 -0.53 -13.51
C ASP A 204 1.85 0.27 -13.66
N GLU A 205 2.29 0.86 -12.55
CA GLU A 205 3.50 1.66 -12.46
C GLU A 205 3.97 1.75 -11.01
N VAL A 206 5.23 2.16 -10.84
CA VAL A 206 5.86 2.48 -9.56
C VAL A 206 6.72 3.73 -9.71
N ASP A 207 6.93 4.47 -8.63
CA ASP A 207 7.87 5.58 -8.59
C ASP A 207 8.70 5.63 -7.29
N GLY A 208 9.69 6.51 -7.27
CA GLY A 208 10.63 6.63 -6.16
C GLY A 208 11.37 5.32 -5.88
N ASN A 209 11.54 5.00 -4.60
CA ASN A 209 12.23 3.81 -4.13
C ASN A 209 11.50 2.50 -4.48
N MET A 210 10.21 2.56 -4.82
CA MET A 210 9.43 1.38 -5.23
C MET A 210 9.91 0.80 -6.57
N THR A 211 10.70 1.55 -7.35
CA THR A 211 11.32 1.06 -8.60
C THR A 211 12.34 -0.05 -8.39
N THR A 212 12.93 -0.15 -7.19
CA THR A 212 13.92 -1.17 -6.84
C THR A 212 13.39 -2.20 -5.83
N GLN A 213 12.23 -1.93 -5.25
CA GLN A 213 11.63 -2.76 -4.22
C GLN A 213 10.95 -3.99 -4.83
N LYS A 214 11.17 -5.16 -4.24
CA LYS A 214 10.36 -6.35 -4.53
C LYS A 214 8.98 -6.21 -3.88
N ILE A 215 7.95 -6.44 -4.68
CA ILE A 215 6.55 -6.26 -4.32
C ILE A 215 5.85 -7.60 -4.53
N TYR A 216 5.20 -8.09 -3.48
CA TYR A 216 4.53 -9.37 -3.47
C TYR A 216 3.05 -9.22 -3.14
N LEU A 217 2.25 -10.15 -3.68
CA LEU A 217 0.87 -10.36 -3.31
C LEU A 217 0.76 -11.70 -2.58
N GLU A 218 0.32 -11.69 -1.33
CA GLU A 218 -0.13 -12.90 -0.66
C GLU A 218 -1.61 -13.13 -0.99
N ASP A 219 -1.94 -14.29 -1.54
CA ASP A 219 -3.30 -14.83 -1.57
C ASP A 219 -3.49 -15.78 -0.39
N LYS A 220 -4.20 -15.31 0.63
CA LYS A 220 -4.50 -16.07 1.86
C LYS A 220 -5.43 -17.27 1.62
N THR A 221 -6.18 -17.28 0.52
CA THR A 221 -7.06 -18.42 0.18
C THR A 221 -6.25 -19.60 -0.34
N THR A 222 -5.19 -19.33 -1.10
CA THR A 222 -4.32 -20.37 -1.68
C THR A 222 -3.00 -20.54 -0.93
N ALA A 223 -2.73 -19.69 0.07
CA ALA A 223 -1.47 -19.61 0.80
C ALA A 223 -0.24 -19.35 -0.10
N VAL A 224 -0.45 -18.68 -1.24
CA VAL A 224 0.60 -18.35 -2.21
C VAL A 224 1.10 -16.94 -1.97
N ILE A 225 2.43 -16.75 -1.97
CA ILE A 225 3.07 -15.43 -2.04
C ILE A 225 3.67 -15.29 -3.44
N HIS A 226 3.11 -14.39 -4.24
CA HIS A 226 3.47 -14.17 -5.64
C HIS A 226 4.28 -12.89 -5.82
N ASP A 227 5.37 -12.93 -6.59
CA ASP A 227 6.17 -11.75 -6.94
C ASP A 227 5.53 -10.97 -8.09
N LEU A 228 4.84 -9.87 -7.75
CA LEU A 228 4.18 -8.99 -8.72
C LEU A 228 5.16 -8.21 -9.59
N THR A 229 6.43 -8.10 -9.19
CA THR A 229 7.47 -7.46 -10.01
C THR A 229 7.99 -8.37 -11.11
N ALA A 230 7.83 -9.70 -10.94
CA ALA A 230 8.24 -10.69 -11.92
C ALA A 230 7.15 -10.98 -12.95
N SER A 231 5.89 -11.08 -12.50
CA SER A 231 4.74 -11.33 -13.38
C SER A 231 3.41 -10.99 -12.72
N ASN A 232 2.36 -10.87 -13.54
CA ASN A 232 1.00 -10.64 -13.06
C ASN A 232 0.45 -11.86 -12.31
N TYR A 233 -0.46 -11.65 -11.35
CA TYR A 233 -1.13 -12.71 -10.61
C TYR A 233 -2.55 -12.92 -11.13
N THR A 234 -2.87 -14.11 -11.64
CA THR A 234 -4.23 -14.46 -12.10
C THR A 234 -4.89 -15.42 -11.13
N PHE A 235 -6.17 -15.17 -10.84
CA PHE A 235 -6.95 -15.96 -9.91
C PHE A 235 -8.41 -16.06 -10.34
N THR A 236 -9.06 -17.16 -9.99
CA THR A 236 -10.50 -17.34 -10.18
C THR A 236 -11.27 -16.86 -8.95
N THR A 237 -12.43 -16.26 -9.17
CA THR A 237 -13.35 -15.79 -8.13
C THR A 237 -14.80 -15.99 -8.55
N VAL A 238 -15.68 -15.99 -7.55
CA VAL A 238 -17.12 -15.83 -7.75
C VAL A 238 -17.54 -14.39 -7.43
N ALA A 239 -18.76 -14.01 -7.81
CA ALA A 239 -19.39 -12.78 -7.43
C ALA A 239 -19.51 -12.69 -5.91
N GLY A 240 -19.12 -11.55 -5.35
CA GLY A 240 -19.06 -11.34 -3.91
C GLY A 240 -18.16 -10.18 -3.53
N THR A 241 -17.99 -10.00 -2.22
CA THR A 241 -17.04 -9.06 -1.62
C THR A 241 -16.02 -9.85 -0.81
N PHE A 242 -14.74 -9.62 -1.07
CA PHE A 242 -13.63 -10.32 -0.44
C PHE A 242 -12.70 -9.27 0.18
N THR A 243 -12.66 -9.21 1.51
CA THR A 243 -11.88 -8.22 2.26
C THR A 243 -10.66 -8.80 2.97
N ASP A 244 -10.47 -10.13 2.93
CA ASP A 244 -9.40 -10.82 3.67
C ASP A 244 -8.62 -11.82 2.80
N ARG A 245 -8.74 -11.71 1.47
CA ARG A 245 -8.06 -12.62 0.54
C ARG A 245 -6.63 -12.18 0.23
N PHE A 246 -6.42 -10.89 0.00
CA PHE A 246 -5.17 -10.40 -0.56
C PHE A 246 -4.45 -9.47 0.40
N VAL A 247 -3.12 -9.61 0.45
CA VAL A 247 -2.24 -8.71 1.21
C VAL A 247 -1.07 -8.30 0.32
N LEU A 248 -0.91 -7.00 0.11
CA LEU A 248 0.30 -6.44 -0.49
C LEU A 248 1.42 -6.45 0.57
N ARG A 249 2.59 -6.95 0.21
CA ARG A 249 3.76 -7.02 1.10
C ARG A 249 5.07 -6.90 0.34
N TYR A 250 6.16 -6.72 1.08
CA TYR A 250 7.49 -6.44 0.49
C TYR A 250 8.54 -7.50 0.81
N THR A 251 8.11 -8.62 1.41
CA THR A 251 8.94 -9.80 1.67
C THR A 251 8.23 -11.07 1.21
N ASN A 252 9.02 -12.11 0.88
CA ASN A 252 8.51 -13.39 0.37
C ASN A 252 8.31 -14.46 1.46
N LYS A 253 8.41 -14.10 2.74
CA LYS A 253 8.23 -15.01 3.88
C LYS A 253 6.96 -14.64 4.61
N SER A 254 6.12 -15.63 4.94
CA SER A 254 4.96 -15.41 5.80
C SER A 254 5.44 -14.93 7.17
N LEU A 255 4.90 -13.80 7.64
CA LEU A 255 5.01 -13.40 9.05
C LEU A 255 4.11 -14.35 9.88
N GLY A 256 4.58 -15.58 10.08
CA GLY A 256 3.86 -16.60 10.81
C GLY A 256 3.65 -16.19 12.27
N THR A 257 2.49 -16.53 12.82
CA THR A 257 2.15 -16.42 14.24
C THR A 257 3.08 -17.30 15.07
N GLY A 258 4.13 -16.68 15.59
CA GLY A 258 5.03 -17.27 16.55
C GLY A 258 6.02 -16.20 16.96
N ASP A 259 5.60 -15.28 17.83
CA ASP A 259 6.44 -14.29 18.52
C ASP A 259 7.76 -13.95 17.81
N PHE A 260 7.66 -13.41 16.60
CA PHE A 260 8.79 -12.78 15.93
C PHE A 260 8.62 -11.28 16.11
N GLU A 261 8.71 -10.84 17.36
CA GLU A 261 9.06 -9.45 17.62
C GLU A 261 10.41 -9.18 16.95
N ASN A 262 10.36 -8.32 15.94
CA ASN A 262 11.46 -7.48 15.50
C ASN A 262 12.69 -8.24 14.98
N ILE A 263 12.76 -8.40 13.64
CA ILE A 263 14.04 -8.24 12.93
C ILE A 263 14.45 -6.76 13.02
N GLU A 264 14.65 -6.25 14.24
CA GLU A 264 15.44 -5.03 14.41
C GLU A 264 16.90 -5.45 14.21
N ASN A 265 17.55 -4.83 13.23
CA ASN A 265 18.98 -4.90 13.02
C ASN A 265 19.54 -6.29 12.62
N GLY A 266 18.70 -7.17 12.08
CA GLY A 266 19.12 -8.44 11.48
C GLY A 266 19.44 -9.58 12.45
N VAL A 267 19.15 -9.43 13.76
CA VAL A 267 19.36 -10.46 14.78
C VAL A 267 18.02 -11.02 15.27
N LEU A 268 17.88 -12.34 15.20
CA LEU A 268 16.72 -13.11 15.63
C LEU A 268 17.08 -13.99 16.84
N VAL A 269 16.24 -13.97 17.88
CA VAL A 269 16.35 -14.86 19.03
C VAL A 269 15.01 -15.58 19.19
N SER A 270 15.06 -16.91 19.30
CA SER A 270 13.87 -17.75 19.43
C SER A 270 14.08 -18.84 20.47
N VAL A 271 12.99 -19.35 21.05
CA VAL A 271 13.00 -20.46 21.99
C VAL A 271 12.09 -21.56 21.45
N LYS A 272 12.61 -22.79 21.38
CA LYS A 272 11.82 -23.98 21.05
C LYS A 272 12.36 -25.16 21.83
N ASP A 273 11.47 -25.92 22.48
CA ASP A 273 11.83 -27.12 23.26
C ASP A 273 12.98 -26.84 24.25
N ARG A 274 12.88 -25.73 25.02
CA ARG A 274 13.91 -25.23 25.95
C ARG A 274 15.28 -24.94 25.34
N THR A 275 15.37 -24.87 24.01
CA THR A 275 16.57 -24.48 23.28
C THR A 275 16.45 -23.03 22.81
N VAL A 276 17.38 -22.17 23.24
CA VAL A 276 17.47 -20.80 22.72
C VAL A 276 18.31 -20.81 21.45
N LYS A 277 17.75 -20.34 20.33
CA LYS A 277 18.44 -20.18 19.06
C LYS A 277 18.63 -18.70 18.75
N VAL A 278 19.88 -18.30 18.51
CA VAL A 278 20.28 -16.96 18.10
C VAL A 278 20.79 -17.02 16.66
N LEU A 279 20.23 -16.18 15.80
CA LEU A 279 20.57 -16.06 14.39
C LEU A 279 20.92 -14.60 14.08
N SER A 280 21.95 -14.38 13.27
CA SER A 280 22.30 -13.08 12.71
C SER A 280 22.31 -13.17 11.18
N SER A 281 21.71 -12.19 10.52
CA SER A 281 21.54 -12.17 9.07
C SER A 281 22.67 -11.42 8.35
N ASN A 282 23.32 -10.49 9.04
CA ASN A 282 24.22 -9.51 8.42
C ASN A 282 25.68 -9.65 8.85
N GLU A 283 25.94 -10.26 10.01
CA GLU A 283 27.28 -10.29 10.62
C GLU A 283 27.42 -11.52 11.53
N ASN A 284 28.65 -12.00 11.72
CA ASN A 284 28.88 -13.08 12.66
C ASN A 284 28.62 -12.63 14.11
N LEU A 285 28.16 -13.58 14.93
CA LEU A 285 28.03 -13.40 16.37
C LEU A 285 29.43 -13.34 16.99
N LYS A 286 29.70 -12.27 17.75
CA LYS A 286 30.92 -12.13 18.54
C LYS A 286 30.71 -12.67 19.96
N GLU A 287 29.61 -12.29 20.60
CA GLU A 287 29.28 -12.67 21.97
C GLU A 287 27.76 -12.78 22.18
N VAL A 288 27.33 -13.76 22.97
CA VAL A 288 25.94 -13.91 23.42
C VAL A 288 25.92 -14.09 24.93
N ASN A 289 25.15 -13.25 25.63
CA ASN A 289 24.87 -13.37 27.06
C ASN A 289 23.37 -13.55 27.29
N VAL A 290 22.99 -14.35 28.28
CA VAL A 290 21.60 -14.51 28.72
C VAL A 290 21.49 -14.14 30.18
N TYR A 291 20.54 -13.27 30.51
CA TYR A 291 20.26 -12.80 31.87
C TYR A 291 18.82 -13.14 32.27
N ASP A 292 18.57 -13.31 33.56
CA ASP A 292 17.20 -13.22 34.09
C ASP A 292 16.76 -11.76 34.30
N ILE A 293 15.50 -11.56 34.69
CA ILE A 293 14.94 -10.22 34.93
C ILE A 293 15.61 -9.45 36.09
N SER A 294 16.31 -10.15 36.99
CA SER A 294 17.06 -9.53 38.08
C SER A 294 18.45 -9.04 37.63
N GLY A 295 18.82 -9.32 36.38
CA GLY A 295 20.14 -8.99 35.82
C GLY A 295 21.20 -10.05 36.13
N LYS A 296 20.83 -11.21 36.69
CA LYS A 296 21.78 -12.30 36.92
C LYS A 296 22.13 -12.98 35.60
N LEU A 297 23.43 -13.10 35.33
CA LEU A 297 23.94 -13.81 34.16
C LEU A 297 23.72 -15.32 34.30
N LEU A 298 22.98 -15.90 33.35
CA LEU A 298 22.69 -17.33 33.29
C LEU A 298 23.55 -18.07 32.25
N TYR A 299 23.97 -17.37 31.20
CA TYR A 299 24.80 -17.95 30.14
C TYR A 299 25.70 -16.89 29.51
N ASN A 300 26.93 -17.30 29.18
CA ASN A 300 27.87 -16.49 28.43
C ASN A 300 28.60 -17.36 27.41
N LYS A 301 28.60 -16.91 26.15
CA LYS A 301 29.47 -17.43 25.10
C LYS A 301 30.16 -16.28 24.37
N THR A 302 31.48 -16.19 24.54
CA THR A 302 32.35 -15.31 23.76
C THR A 302 32.92 -16.04 22.55
N LYS A 303 33.34 -15.29 21.52
CA LYS A 303 34.01 -15.78 20.30
C LYS A 303 33.17 -16.83 19.58
N VAL A 304 31.90 -16.51 19.29
CA VAL A 304 31.00 -17.44 18.59
C VAL A 304 31.45 -17.67 17.15
N GLY A 305 31.82 -16.62 16.42
CA GLY A 305 32.45 -16.72 15.09
C GLY A 305 31.55 -17.32 14.00
N SER A 306 30.25 -17.38 14.26
CA SER A 306 29.22 -17.99 13.40
C SER A 306 28.00 -17.08 13.38
N ASN A 307 27.20 -17.17 12.32
CA ASN A 307 25.92 -16.48 12.22
C ASN A 307 24.80 -17.17 13.03
N GLU A 308 25.05 -18.36 13.55
CA GLU A 308 24.10 -19.14 14.36
C GLU A 308 24.73 -19.63 15.66
N LEU A 309 23.96 -19.56 16.75
CA LEU A 309 24.24 -20.21 18.03
C LEU A 309 22.98 -20.89 18.57
N GLN A 310 23.11 -22.13 19.03
CA GLN A 310 22.07 -22.84 19.76
C GLN A 310 22.51 -23.12 21.21
N ILE A 311 21.61 -22.89 22.16
CA ILE A 311 21.82 -23.07 23.59
C ILE A 311 20.75 -24.05 24.09
N SER A 312 21.06 -25.35 24.09
CA SER A 312 20.13 -26.43 24.41
C SER A 312 20.04 -26.79 25.90
N ASN A 313 21.05 -26.44 26.70
CA ASN A 313 21.14 -26.83 28.13
C ASN A 313 21.10 -25.63 29.08
N LEU A 314 20.33 -24.59 28.75
CA LEU A 314 20.20 -23.40 29.59
C LEU A 314 19.50 -23.76 30.91
N GLN A 315 20.24 -23.64 32.02
CA GLN A 315 19.73 -23.93 33.37
C GLN A 315 18.84 -22.78 33.86
N SER A 316 17.61 -22.74 33.36
CA SER A 316 16.59 -21.75 33.71
C SER A 316 15.24 -22.43 33.91
N SER A 317 14.47 -21.97 34.90
CA SER A 317 13.04 -22.29 35.03
C SER A 317 12.21 -21.54 33.98
N ASN A 318 10.90 -21.78 33.95
CA ASN A 318 10.00 -21.06 33.06
C ASN A 318 9.91 -19.60 33.51
N GLN A 319 10.50 -18.69 32.74
CA GLN A 319 10.60 -17.28 33.09
C GLN A 319 10.92 -16.42 31.86
N VAL A 320 10.83 -15.11 32.04
CA VAL A 320 11.32 -14.14 31.06
C VAL A 320 12.85 -14.03 31.17
N LEU A 321 13.54 -14.05 30.04
CA LEU A 321 15.00 -13.85 29.95
C LEU A 321 15.33 -12.68 29.01
N ILE A 322 16.53 -12.12 29.19
CA ILE A 322 17.10 -11.09 28.34
C ILE A 322 18.34 -11.67 27.65
N VAL A 323 18.31 -11.76 26.33
CA VAL A 323 19.44 -12.20 25.50
C VAL A 323 20.12 -10.98 24.90
N LYS A 324 21.35 -10.73 25.35
CA LYS A 324 22.21 -9.68 24.80
C LYS A 324 23.16 -10.29 23.77
N VAL A 325 23.14 -9.76 22.56
CA VAL A 325 23.93 -10.23 21.42
C VAL A 325 24.87 -9.12 20.97
N THR A 326 26.14 -9.43 20.83
CA THR A 326 27.17 -8.56 20.25
C THR A 326 27.66 -9.19 18.95
N LEU A 327 27.71 -8.41 17.87
CA LEU A 327 28.21 -8.82 16.55
C LEU A 327 29.69 -8.48 16.39
N GLU A 328 30.36 -9.03 15.37
CA GLU A 328 31.80 -8.78 15.13
C GLU A 328 32.11 -7.31 14.82
N ASN A 329 31.16 -6.59 14.22
CA ASN A 329 31.24 -5.14 14.02
C ASN A 329 31.01 -4.31 15.32
N ASN A 330 30.93 -4.96 16.48
CA ASN A 330 30.64 -4.40 17.81
C ASN A 330 29.22 -3.86 18.01
N PHE A 331 28.32 -4.04 17.04
CA PHE A 331 26.91 -3.73 17.23
C PHE A 331 26.32 -4.64 18.32
N THR A 332 25.51 -4.06 19.20
CA THR A 332 24.92 -4.77 20.34
C THR A 332 23.40 -4.61 20.34
N VAL A 333 22.68 -5.71 20.52
CA VAL A 333 21.22 -5.73 20.65
C VAL A 333 20.79 -6.58 21.85
N SER A 334 19.69 -6.21 22.50
CA SER A 334 19.10 -6.98 23.57
C SER A 334 17.67 -7.39 23.19
N LYS A 335 17.34 -8.67 23.38
CA LYS A 335 16.03 -9.24 23.06
C LYS A 335 15.44 -9.90 24.30
N LYS A 336 14.16 -9.63 24.56
CA LYS A 336 13.40 -10.28 25.61
C LYS A 336 12.77 -11.56 25.05
N ILE A 337 12.88 -12.67 25.77
CA ILE A 337 12.27 -13.96 25.39
C ILE A 337 11.50 -14.55 26.57
N ILE A 338 10.46 -15.33 26.27
CA ILE A 338 9.81 -16.22 27.23
C ILE A 338 10.46 -17.59 27.10
N PHE A 339 11.08 -18.08 28.18
CA PHE A 339 11.68 -19.41 28.23
C PHE A 339 10.69 -20.36 28.89
N ASN A 340 10.23 -21.38 28.18
CA ASN A 340 9.23 -22.35 28.65
C ASN A 340 9.60 -23.81 28.31
#